data_AF-A0A2K8YWJ1-F1
#
_entry.id   AF-A0A2K8YWJ1-F1
#
_cell.length_a   1.000
_cell.length_b   1.000
_cell.length_c   1.000
_cell.angle_alpha   90.00
_cell.angle_beta   90.00
_cell.angle_gamma   90.00
#
_symmetry.space_group_name_H-M   'P 1'
#
loop_
_entity.id
_entity.type
_entity.pdbx_description
1 polymer ?
#
loop_
_entity_poly.entity_id
_entity_poly.type
_entity_poly.pdbx_seq_one_letter_code
_entity_poly.pdbx_strand_id
1 'polypeptide(L)'
;MEPTIISQILLEKCIIQKLSARGGPIKLVTCHERMTKLVWTLLQTDPSHVNYIKTWETLVDYGEKELRYLVQFYQVSTSKKYTKYLYRLTKKISLAVSILY
;
A
#
# COMPACT_ATOMS: atom_id res chain seq x y z
N MET A 1 -6.14 0.26 21.14
CA MET A 1 -6.65 0.81 19.86
C MET A 1 -5.66 0.55 18.73
N GLU A 2 -4.37 0.85 18.93
CA GLU A 2 -3.31 0.57 17.94
C GLU A 2 -3.18 -0.90 17.47
N PRO A 3 -3.29 -1.93 18.33
CA PRO A 3 -3.14 -3.33 17.89
C PRO A 3 -4.21 -3.73 16.85
N THR A 4 -5.39 -3.12 16.94
CA THR A 4 -6.52 -3.34 16.02
C THR A 4 -6.23 -2.70 14.66
N ILE A 5 -5.68 -1.49 14.63
CA ILE A 5 -5.32 -0.76 13.39
C ILE A 5 -4.18 -1.49 12.67
N ILE A 6 -3.15 -1.89 13.42
CA ILE A 6 -2.01 -2.64 12.89
C ILE A 6 -2.45 -3.98 12.28
N SER A 7 -3.39 -4.69 12.94
CA SER A 7 -3.98 -5.93 12.41
C SER A 7 -4.76 -5.71 11.10
N GLN A 8 -5.48 -4.58 10.97
CA GLN A 8 -6.17 -4.22 9.73
C GLN A 8 -5.18 -3.87 8.61
N ILE A 9 -4.07 -3.19 8.93
CA ILE A 9 -2.99 -2.92 7.96
C ILE A 9 -2.38 -4.23 7.44
N LEU A 10 -2.12 -5.20 8.32
CA LEU A 10 -1.65 -6.53 7.91
C LEU A 10 -2.65 -7.24 6.98
N LEU A 11 -3.95 -7.12 7.26
CA LEU A 11 -5.00 -7.73 6.46
C LEU A 11 -5.07 -7.12 5.06
N GLU A 12 -5.00 -5.80 4.93
CA GLU A 12 -4.95 -5.12 3.63
C GLU A 12 -3.68 -5.50 2.84
N LYS A 13 -2.53 -5.66 3.50
CA LYS A 13 -1.30 -6.18 2.85
C LYS A 13 -1.52 -7.55 2.25
N CYS A 14 -2.14 -8.46 3.00
CA CYS A 14 -2.46 -9.81 2.52
C CYS A 14 -3.42 -9.78 1.33
N ILE A 15 -4.42 -8.89 1.33
CA ILE A 15 -5.35 -8.72 0.21
C ILE A 15 -4.59 -8.24 -1.04
N ILE A 16 -3.72 -7.24 -0.91
CA ILE A 16 -2.94 -6.71 -2.03
C ILE A 16 -2.01 -7.77 -2.62
N GLN A 17 -1.38 -8.59 -1.78
CA GLN A 17 -0.58 -9.73 -2.25
C GLN A 17 -1.44 -10.74 -3.03
N LYS A 18 -2.65 -11.07 -2.57
CA LYS A 18 -3.56 -11.97 -3.29
C LYS A 18 -4.11 -11.36 -4.59
N LEU A 19 -4.38 -10.06 -4.60
CA LEU A 19 -4.86 -9.34 -5.79
C LEU A 19 -3.78 -9.25 -6.87
N SER A 20 -2.49 -9.26 -6.50
CA SER A 20 -1.40 -9.32 -7.46
C SER A 20 -1.43 -10.57 -8.36
N ALA A 21 -2.17 -11.62 -7.97
CA ALA A 21 -2.32 -12.86 -8.72
C ALA A 21 -3.58 -12.94 -9.61
N ARG A 22 -4.64 -12.15 -9.35
CA ARG A 22 -5.97 -12.31 -10.00
C ARG A 22 -6.81 -11.02 -10.15
N GLY A 23 -6.37 -9.88 -9.64
CA GLY A 23 -7.17 -8.66 -9.51
C GLY A 23 -6.81 -7.56 -10.53
N GLY A 24 -7.83 -6.91 -11.11
CA GLY A 24 -7.67 -5.67 -11.87
C GLY A 24 -7.25 -4.48 -10.99
N PRO A 25 -6.69 -3.40 -11.57
CA PRO A 25 -6.06 -2.30 -10.84
C PRO A 25 -7.03 -1.55 -9.91
N ILE A 26 -8.33 -1.53 -10.21
CA ILE A 26 -9.34 -0.85 -9.39
C ILE A 26 -9.37 -1.41 -7.96
N LYS A 27 -9.30 -2.73 -7.82
CA LYS A 27 -9.28 -3.37 -6.50
C LYS A 27 -7.98 -3.06 -5.74
N LEU A 28 -6.85 -3.00 -6.45
CA LEU A 28 -5.56 -2.62 -5.87
C LEU A 28 -5.58 -1.17 -5.36
N VAL A 29 -6.14 -0.24 -6.15
CA VAL A 29 -6.33 1.17 -5.74
C VAL A 29 -7.16 1.25 -4.47
N THR A 30 -8.31 0.56 -4.45
CA THR A 30 -9.22 0.59 -3.31
C THR A 30 -8.57 0.05 -2.03
N CYS A 31 -7.76 -1.01 -2.13
CA CYS A 31 -7.06 -1.57 -0.96
C CYS A 31 -5.89 -0.67 -0.51
N HIS A 32 -5.17 -0.07 -1.45
CA HIS A 32 -4.12 0.89 -1.14
C HIS A 32 -4.68 2.11 -0.41
N GLU A 33 -5.78 2.69 -0.89
CA GLU A 33 -6.45 3.82 -0.24
C GLU A 33 -6.92 3.49 1.18
N ARG A 34 -7.47 2.28 1.40
CA ARG A 34 -7.85 1.81 2.73
C ARG A 34 -6.64 1.70 3.65
N MET A 35 -5.54 1.12 3.16
CA MET A 35 -4.30 1.04 3.93
C MET A 35 -3.74 2.43 4.27
N THR A 36 -3.73 3.37 3.33
CA THR A 36 -3.30 4.75 3.57
C THR A 36 -4.15 5.40 4.65
N LYS A 37 -5.47 5.24 4.62
CA LYS A 37 -6.37 5.75 5.68
C LYS A 37 -6.04 5.16 7.05
N LEU A 38 -5.78 3.86 7.12
CA LEU A 38 -5.42 3.20 8.39
C LEU A 38 -4.09 3.72 8.95
N VAL A 39 -3.08 3.89 8.09
CA VAL A 39 -1.78 4.46 8.51
C VAL A 39 -1.92 5.92 8.91
N TRP A 40 -2.78 6.70 8.24
CA TRP A 40 -3.12 8.05 8.69
C TRP A 40 -3.73 8.04 10.09
N THR A 41 -4.71 7.16 10.35
CA THR A 41 -5.31 7.02 11.68
C THR A 41 -4.26 6.64 12.73
N LEU A 42 -3.33 5.76 12.40
CA LEU A 42 -2.21 5.38 13.27
C LEU A 42 -1.26 6.56 13.56
N LEU A 43 -0.98 7.37 12.54
CA LEU A 43 -0.19 8.59 12.72
C LEU A 43 -0.92 9.62 13.60
N GLN A 44 -2.25 9.70 13.51
CA GLN A 44 -3.03 10.61 14.37
C GLN A 44 -3.10 10.14 15.83
N THR A 45 -2.93 8.85 16.12
CA THR A 45 -2.88 8.36 17.51
C THR A 45 -1.59 8.74 18.22
N ASP A 46 -0.46 8.75 17.49
CA ASP A 46 0.82 9.29 17.98
C ASP A 46 1.59 9.97 16.83
N PRO A 47 1.42 11.29 16.65
CA PRO A 47 2.06 12.05 15.58
C PRO A 47 3.58 12.13 15.69
N SER A 48 4.15 11.84 16.87
CA SER A 48 5.59 11.92 17.11
C SER A 48 6.29 10.57 16.93
N HIS A 49 5.51 9.50 16.74
CA HIS A 49 6.05 8.16 16.61
C HIS A 49 6.81 7.99 15.28
N VAL A 50 8.13 7.88 15.38
CA VAL A 50 9.05 7.84 14.22
C VAL A 50 8.67 6.76 13.21
N ASN A 51 8.23 5.58 13.68
CA ASN A 51 7.85 4.50 12.77
C ASN A 51 6.54 4.79 12.02
N TYR A 52 5.60 5.52 12.63
CA TYR A 52 4.34 5.87 11.98
C TYR A 52 4.56 6.92 10.88
N ILE A 53 5.40 7.92 11.17
CA ILE A 53 5.85 8.92 10.20
C ILE A 53 6.52 8.24 9.00
N LYS A 54 7.53 7.39 9.25
CA LYS A 54 8.24 6.67 8.17
C LYS A 54 7.33 5.76 7.36
N THR A 55 6.37 5.10 8.02
CA THR A 55 5.39 4.24 7.34
C THR A 55 4.47 5.06 6.42
N TRP A 56 4.03 6.23 6.89
CA TRP A 56 3.24 7.17 6.11
C TRP A 56 3.98 7.68 4.87
N GLU A 57 5.20 8.19 5.03
CA GLU A 57 6.06 8.65 3.93
C GLU A 57 6.29 7.54 2.90
N THR A 58 6.53 6.30 3.37
CA THR A 58 6.75 5.14 2.48
C THR A 58 5.49 4.77 1.68
N LEU A 59 4.29 4.91 2.27
CA LEU A 59 3.04 4.58 1.59
C LEU A 59 2.55 5.69 0.66
N VAL A 60 2.63 6.94 1.08
CA VAL A 60 2.08 8.09 0.33
C VAL A 60 3.01 8.49 -0.80
N ASP A 61 4.27 8.82 -0.51
CA ASP A 61 5.16 9.36 -1.55
C ASP A 61 5.56 8.28 -2.56
N TYR A 62 5.78 7.07 -2.07
CA TYR A 62 6.33 6.00 -2.89
C TYR A 62 5.29 4.99 -3.37
N GLY A 63 4.21 4.73 -2.62
CA GLY A 63 3.14 3.82 -3.02
C GLY A 63 2.20 4.44 -4.05
N GLU A 64 1.79 5.69 -3.85
CA GLU A 64 0.83 6.38 -4.72
C GLU A 64 1.38 6.62 -6.14
N LYS A 65 2.69 6.86 -6.26
CA LYS A 65 3.37 6.97 -7.57
C LYS A 65 3.30 5.67 -8.36
N GLU A 66 3.59 4.52 -7.74
CA GLU A 66 3.54 3.22 -8.43
C GLU A 66 2.10 2.83 -8.76
N LEU A 67 1.14 3.20 -7.90
CA LEU A 67 -0.29 2.98 -8.12
C LEU A 67 -0.81 3.75 -9.34
N ARG A 68 -0.43 5.03 -9.50
CA ARG A 68 -0.78 5.84 -10.68
C ARG A 68 -0.27 5.21 -11.97
N TYR A 69 0.98 4.73 -11.97
CA TYR A 69 1.54 4.01 -13.13
C TYR A 69 0.80 2.70 -13.40
N LEU A 70 0.40 1.94 -12.38
CA LEU A 70 -0.38 0.72 -12.56
C LEU A 70 -1.72 0.97 -13.25
N VAL A 71 -2.44 2.01 -12.82
CA VAL A 71 -3.72 2.40 -13.44
C VAL A 71 -3.50 2.81 -14.90
N GLN A 72 -2.47 3.62 -15.18
CA GLN A 72 -2.14 4.06 -16.53
C GLN A 72 -1.78 2.88 -17.45
N PHE A 73 -0.93 1.95 -17.01
CA PHE A 73 -0.48 0.83 -17.85
C PHE A 73 -1.54 -0.25 -18.05
N TYR A 74 -2.49 -0.38 -17.12
CA TYR A 74 -3.63 -1.26 -17.32
C TYR A 74 -4.52 -0.79 -18.48
N GLN A 75 -4.77 0.52 -18.59
CA GLN A 75 -5.54 1.10 -19.69
C GLN A 75 -4.83 0.92 -21.06
N VAL A 76 -3.51 0.82 -21.06
CA VAL A 76 -2.68 0.75 -22.29
C VAL A 76 -2.22 -0.69 -22.61
N SER A 77 -2.82 -1.71 -21.99
CA SER A 77 -2.60 -3.14 -22.32
C SER A 77 -1.13 -3.61 -22.30
N THR A 78 -0.23 -2.95 -21.57
CA THR A 78 1.20 -3.31 -21.54
C THR A 78 1.54 -4.18 -20.33
N SER A 79 1.32 -5.50 -20.49
CA SER A 79 1.52 -6.54 -19.47
C SER A 79 2.87 -6.46 -18.74
N LYS A 80 3.98 -6.26 -19.46
CA LYS A 80 5.33 -6.21 -18.84
C LYS A 80 5.53 -5.01 -17.90
N LYS A 81 5.00 -3.83 -18.25
CA LYS A 81 5.12 -2.63 -17.41
C LYS A 81 4.23 -2.79 -16.18
N TYR A 82 2.98 -3.24 -16.36
CA TYR A 82 2.07 -3.52 -15.26
C TYR A 82 2.69 -4.41 -14.18
N THR A 83 3.24 -5.57 -14.56
CA THR A 83 3.88 -6.51 -13.61
C THR A 83 5.05 -5.88 -12.85
N LYS A 84 5.87 -5.04 -13.52
CA LYS A 84 6.99 -4.34 -12.88
C LYS A 84 6.52 -3.36 -11.80
N TYR A 85 5.51 -2.54 -12.09
CA TYR A 85 4.99 -1.56 -11.13
C TYR A 85 4.20 -2.25 -10.00
N LEU A 86 3.54 -3.37 -10.29
CA LEU A 86 2.86 -4.20 -9.29
C LEU A 86 3.86 -4.76 -8.28
N TYR A 87 4.95 -5.34 -8.76
CA TYR A 87 6.03 -5.84 -7.91
C TYR A 87 6.66 -4.72 -7.05
N ARG A 88 6.87 -3.54 -7.63
CA ARG A 88 7.39 -2.39 -6.88
C ARG A 88 6.45 -1.93 -5.78
N LEU A 89 5.15 -1.84 -6.09
CA LEU A 89 4.12 -1.47 -5.13
C LEU A 89 4.06 -2.47 -3.97
N THR A 90 4.00 -3.78 -4.25
CA THR A 90 3.92 -4.81 -3.21
C THR A 90 5.17 -4.85 -2.33
N LYS A 91 6.37 -4.61 -2.90
CA LYS A 91 7.62 -4.51 -2.15
C LYS A 91 7.61 -3.29 -1.21
N LYS A 92 7.15 -2.14 -1.69
CA LYS A 92 7.05 -0.91 -0.88
C LYS A 92 6.05 -1.04 0.25
N ILE A 93 4.88 -1.61 -0.02
CA ILE A 93 3.88 -1.92 1.02
C ILE A 93 4.47 -2.87 2.06
N SER A 94 5.20 -3.89 1.62
CA SER A 94 5.85 -4.83 2.55
C SER A 94 6.89 -4.15 3.43
N LEU A 95 7.66 -3.21 2.87
CA LEU A 95 8.62 -2.38 3.62
C LEU A 95 7.91 -1.47 4.63
N ALA A 96 6.88 -0.73 4.19
CA ALA A 96 6.10 0.15 5.07
C ALA A 96 5.54 -0.63 6.26
N VAL A 97 4.93 -1.79 6.01
CA VAL A 97 4.40 -2.64 7.07
C VAL A 97 5.48 -3.19 7.98
N SER A 98 6.69 -3.50 7.47
CA SER A 98 7.79 -3.95 8.33
C SER A 98 8.35 -2.86 9.24
N ILE A 99 8.19 -1.57 8.92
CA ILE A 99 8.62 -0.46 9.78
C ILE A 99 7.74 -0.36 11.04
N LEU A 100 6.52 -0.90 10.99
CA LEU A 100 5.59 -0.91 12.13
C LEU A 100 5.96 -1.93 13.22
N TYR A 101 6.97 -2.78 13.00
CA TYR A 101 7.44 -3.82 13.93
C TYR A 101 8.96 -3.75 14.10
#